data_AF-A0A7K0XIL5-F1
#
_entry.id   AF-A0A7K0XIL5-F1
#
_cell.length_a   1.000
_cell.length_b   1.000
_cell.length_c   1.000
_cell.angle_alpha   90.00
_cell.angle_beta   90.00
_cell.angle_gamma   90.00
#
_symmetry.space_group_name_H-M   'P 1'
#
loop_
_entity.id
_entity.type
_entity.pdbx_description
1 polymer ?
#
loop_
_entity_poly.entity_id
_entity_poly.type
_entity_poly.pdbx_seq_one_letter_code
_entity_poly.pdbx_strand_id
1 'polypeptide(L)'
;MWADNWFALYVNGKKVGQDSVPITTERSFNAETITFTATYPLTIGIMAKDFTENASGLEYIGTNRQQIGDGGVIAQIRDNKTGKTIAATSSSWKARTLNKAPLNPECVTSSNPVADCKSSNTPEPANWSKTGASNSGWTNATVYTPEEVGAKDGYNTITWSPNAKLIWGSDLELDNTVLLRTSVKAP
;
A
#
# COMPACT_ATOMS: atom_id res chain seq x y z
N MET A 1 6.41 -4.40 -8.81
CA MET A 1 5.56 -4.05 -7.65
C MET A 1 4.18 -4.56 -7.95
N TRP A 2 3.42 -4.92 -6.93
CA TRP A 2 2.01 -5.31 -7.05
C TRP A 2 1.27 -4.76 -5.85
N ALA A 3 0.04 -4.29 -6.05
CA ALA A 3 -0.82 -3.77 -5.00
C ALA A 3 -2.27 -4.23 -5.20
N ASP A 4 -2.96 -4.42 -4.08
CA ASP A 4 -4.41 -4.43 -3.96
C ASP A 4 -4.82 -3.08 -3.32
N ASN A 5 -5.25 -2.05 -4.07
CA ASN A 5 -5.36 -1.96 -5.53
C ASN A 5 -4.35 -1.01 -6.19
N TRP A 6 -3.79 -0.06 -5.44
CA TRP A 6 -3.01 1.02 -6.04
C TRP A 6 -1.81 1.41 -5.21
N PHE A 7 -0.75 1.89 -5.87
CA PHE A 7 0.39 2.48 -5.19
C PHE A 7 0.96 3.71 -5.91
N ALA A 8 1.67 4.55 -5.15
CA ALA A 8 2.66 5.50 -5.64
C ALA A 8 4.02 5.25 -4.96
N LEU A 9 5.06 5.16 -5.77
CA LEU A 9 6.44 4.94 -5.33
C LEU A 9 7.19 6.27 -5.24
N TYR A 10 7.85 6.47 -4.10
CA TYR A 10 8.68 7.62 -3.80
C TYR A 10 10.10 7.15 -3.45
N VAL A 11 11.10 7.87 -3.94
CA VAL A 11 12.51 7.64 -3.60
C VAL A 11 13.15 8.98 -3.26
N ASN A 12 13.75 9.08 -2.07
CA ASN A 12 14.38 10.29 -1.54
C ASN A 12 13.47 11.53 -1.61
N GLY A 13 12.17 11.35 -1.36
CA GLY A 13 11.18 12.43 -1.38
C GLY A 13 10.59 12.76 -2.75
N LYS A 14 11.05 12.12 -3.83
CA LYS A 14 10.53 12.32 -5.19
C LYS A 14 9.63 11.16 -5.57
N LYS A 15 8.42 11.45 -6.07
CA LYS A 15 7.57 10.43 -6.72
C LYS A 15 8.24 9.97 -8.01
N VAL A 16 8.56 8.69 -8.10
CA VAL A 16 9.26 8.09 -9.26
C VAL A 16 8.33 7.24 -10.13
N GLY A 17 7.16 6.88 -9.63
CA GLY A 17 6.12 6.20 -10.40
C GLY A 17 4.89 5.90 -9.56
N GLN A 18 3.89 5.30 -10.18
CA GLN A 18 2.64 4.85 -9.57
C GLN A 18 2.02 3.76 -10.44
N ASP A 19 0.93 3.17 -9.97
CA ASP A 19 0.10 2.30 -10.80
C ASP A 19 -0.39 3.03 -12.06
N SER A 20 -0.42 2.31 -13.19
CA SER A 20 -0.91 2.81 -14.47
C SER A 20 -2.44 2.92 -14.49
N VAL A 21 -3.14 2.12 -13.68
CA VAL A 21 -4.59 2.18 -13.55
C VAL A 21 -4.97 3.11 -12.39
N PRO A 22 -5.98 3.99 -12.56
CA PRO A 22 -6.44 4.86 -11.48
C PRO A 22 -7.04 4.08 -10.31
N ILE A 23 -6.81 4.55 -9.08
CA ILE A 23 -7.47 4.02 -7.85
C ILE A 23 -9.01 4.11 -7.88
N THR A 24 -9.62 4.78 -8.86
CA THR A 24 -11.08 4.75 -9.03
C THR A 24 -11.56 3.53 -9.83
N THR A 25 -10.66 2.61 -10.19
CA THR A 25 -10.96 1.40 -10.93
C THR A 25 -11.15 0.24 -9.96
N GLU A 26 -12.35 -0.32 -9.93
CA GLU A 26 -12.63 -1.55 -9.17
C GLU A 26 -11.72 -2.69 -9.65
N ARG A 27 -11.23 -3.52 -8.71
CA ARG A 27 -10.48 -4.76 -9.00
C ARG A 27 -9.22 -4.55 -9.86
N SER A 28 -8.41 -3.56 -9.51
CA SER A 28 -7.11 -3.35 -10.15
C SER A 28 -6.01 -4.13 -9.42
N PHE A 29 -5.34 -5.06 -10.11
CA PHE A 29 -4.33 -5.96 -9.54
C PHE A 29 -3.07 -6.02 -10.44
N ASN A 30 -2.53 -4.84 -10.80
CA ASN A 30 -1.46 -4.73 -11.78
C ASN A 30 -0.09 -5.08 -11.23
N ALA A 31 0.76 -5.62 -12.12
CA ALA A 31 2.19 -5.73 -11.90
C ALA A 31 2.91 -4.60 -12.62
N GLU A 32 3.62 -3.77 -11.85
CA GLU A 32 4.31 -2.59 -12.38
C GLU A 32 5.83 -2.70 -12.23
N THR A 33 6.55 -2.30 -13.28
CA THR A 33 8.02 -2.18 -13.28
C THR A 33 8.41 -0.74 -13.56
N ILE A 34 8.99 -0.07 -12.57
CA ILE A 34 9.40 1.33 -12.64
C ILE A 34 10.92 1.42 -12.55
N THR A 35 11.55 2.08 -13.53
CA THR A 35 12.98 2.37 -13.53
C THR A 35 13.23 3.79 -13.06
N PHE A 36 14.14 3.99 -12.12
CA PHE A 36 14.52 5.29 -11.60
C PHE A 36 16.02 5.37 -11.29
N THR A 37 16.52 6.59 -11.13
CA THR A 37 17.88 6.88 -10.66
C THR A 37 17.83 7.65 -9.35
N ALA A 38 18.62 7.23 -8.36
CA ALA A 38 18.72 7.88 -7.06
C ALA A 38 20.11 7.65 -6.46
N THR A 39 20.46 8.44 -5.44
CA THR A 39 21.75 8.36 -4.73
C THR A 39 21.53 7.83 -3.32
N TYR A 40 22.39 6.91 -2.88
CA TYR A 40 22.38 6.37 -1.52
C TYR A 40 22.74 7.45 -0.47
N PRO A 41 22.26 7.32 0.79
CA PRO A 41 21.28 6.33 1.24
C PRO A 41 19.90 6.56 0.62
N LEU A 42 19.20 5.48 0.31
CA LEU A 42 17.86 5.55 -0.24
C LEU A 42 16.84 5.59 0.89
N THR A 43 15.89 6.51 0.83
CA THR A 43 14.58 6.36 1.49
C THR A 43 13.58 5.97 0.44
N ILE A 44 13.01 4.77 0.58
CA ILE A 44 11.96 4.27 -0.30
C ILE A 44 10.64 4.40 0.44
N GLY A 45 9.70 5.12 -0.16
CA GLY A 45 8.35 5.29 0.34
C GLY A 45 7.34 4.71 -0.65
N ILE A 46 6.30 4.05 -0.14
CA ILE A 46 5.14 3.60 -0.91
C ILE A 46 3.91 4.20 -0.24
N MET A 47 3.12 4.98 -0.98
CA MET A 47 1.74 5.25 -0.59
C MET A 47 0.89 4.18 -1.27
N ALA A 48 0.23 3.33 -0.50
CA ALA A 48 -0.65 2.31 -1.01
C ALA A 48 -2.10 2.61 -0.61
N LYS A 49 -3.04 2.23 -1.48
CA LYS A 49 -4.48 2.45 -1.29
C LYS A 49 -5.26 1.21 -1.67
N ASP A 50 -6.16 0.82 -0.77
CA ASP A 50 -7.26 -0.08 -1.07
C ASP A 50 -8.37 0.71 -1.78
N PHE A 51 -9.10 0.06 -2.68
CA PHE A 51 -10.25 0.67 -3.34
C PHE A 51 -11.40 0.84 -2.34
N THR A 52 -12.00 2.02 -2.35
CA THR A 52 -13.25 2.28 -1.63
C THR A 52 -14.12 3.13 -2.56
N GLU A 53 -15.38 2.77 -2.74
CA GLU A 53 -16.28 3.50 -3.64
C GLU A 53 -16.54 4.94 -3.14
N ASN A 54 -16.54 5.13 -1.81
CA ASN A 54 -16.61 6.44 -1.18
C ASN A 54 -16.07 6.40 0.27
N ALA A 55 -16.27 7.51 1.01
CA ALA A 55 -15.73 7.70 2.35
C ALA A 55 -16.26 6.74 3.44
N SER A 56 -17.23 5.86 3.12
CA SER A 56 -17.68 4.79 4.01
C SER A 56 -16.63 3.69 4.20
N GLY A 57 -15.71 3.53 3.25
CA GLY A 57 -14.78 2.40 3.21
C GLY A 57 -15.36 1.14 2.56
N LEU A 58 -16.54 1.22 1.95
CA LEU A 58 -17.19 0.07 1.32
C LEU A 58 -16.98 0.05 -0.20
N GLU A 59 -17.13 -1.15 -0.76
CA GLU A 59 -17.19 -1.43 -2.19
C GLU A 59 -18.60 -1.92 -2.59
N TYR A 60 -18.95 -1.78 -3.88
CA TYR A 60 -20.17 -2.33 -4.48
C TYR A 60 -21.46 -1.87 -3.78
N ILE A 61 -21.51 -0.60 -3.39
CA ILE A 61 -22.57 -0.05 -2.53
C ILE A 61 -23.93 -0.16 -3.21
N GLY A 62 -24.93 -0.60 -2.45
CA GLY A 62 -26.30 -0.79 -2.94
C GLY A 62 -26.52 -2.07 -3.77
N THR A 63 -25.51 -2.93 -3.90
CA THR A 63 -25.63 -4.23 -4.56
C THR A 63 -25.64 -5.38 -3.54
N ASN A 64 -25.88 -6.61 -4.01
CA ASN A 64 -25.75 -7.82 -3.18
C ASN A 64 -24.29 -8.22 -2.89
N ARG A 65 -23.31 -7.44 -3.37
CA ARG A 65 -21.87 -7.61 -3.13
C ARG A 65 -21.28 -6.56 -2.20
N GLN A 66 -22.11 -5.70 -1.59
CA GLN A 66 -21.64 -4.66 -0.69
C GLN A 66 -20.79 -5.27 0.43
N GLN A 67 -19.53 -4.82 0.54
CA GLN A 67 -18.53 -5.43 1.41
C GLN A 67 -17.46 -4.40 1.82
N ILE A 68 -16.61 -4.82 2.76
CA ILE A 68 -15.32 -4.16 3.05
C ILE A 68 -14.27 -4.88 2.19
N GLY A 69 -13.45 -4.11 1.49
CA GLY A 69 -12.34 -4.62 0.69
C GLY A 69 -11.14 -5.01 1.54
N ASP A 70 -10.11 -5.55 0.88
CA ASP A 70 -8.82 -5.86 1.50
C ASP A 70 -7.67 -5.24 0.70
N GLY A 71 -6.73 -4.64 1.40
CA GLY A 71 -5.54 -4.05 0.80
C GLY A 71 -4.37 -5.02 0.69
N GLY A 72 -3.24 -4.51 0.18
CA GLY A 72 -1.97 -5.21 0.29
C GLY A 72 -0.94 -4.69 -0.71
N VAL A 73 0.35 -4.74 -0.36
CA VAL A 73 1.40 -4.38 -1.32
C VAL A 73 2.65 -5.21 -1.16
N ILE A 74 3.26 -5.57 -2.29
CA ILE A 74 4.57 -6.22 -2.35
C ILE A 74 5.48 -5.50 -3.36
N ALA A 75 6.73 -5.28 -2.96
CA ALA A 75 7.72 -4.65 -3.80
C ALA A 75 9.09 -5.26 -3.60
N GLN A 76 9.85 -5.29 -4.70
CA GLN A 76 11.29 -5.52 -4.69
C GLN A 76 11.96 -4.49 -5.58
N ILE A 77 13.13 -4.02 -5.17
CA ILE A 77 13.95 -3.07 -5.91
C ILE A 77 15.27 -3.74 -6.19
N ARG A 78 15.70 -3.68 -7.45
CA ARG A 78 16.96 -4.26 -7.90
C ARG A 78 17.87 -3.17 -8.43
N ASP A 79 19.16 -3.31 -8.17
CA ASP A 79 20.17 -2.55 -8.88
C ASP A 79 20.24 -3.03 -10.33
N ASN A 80 20.01 -2.13 -11.29
CA ASN A 80 19.89 -2.51 -12.70
C ASN A 80 21.23 -2.95 -13.33
N LYS A 81 22.38 -2.56 -12.75
CA LYS A 81 23.71 -2.94 -13.27
C LYS A 81 24.09 -4.35 -12.83
N THR A 82 23.80 -4.70 -11.58
CA THR A 82 24.22 -5.96 -10.96
C THR A 82 23.12 -7.01 -10.90
N GLY A 83 21.86 -6.61 -11.10
CA GLY A 83 20.68 -7.47 -10.96
C GLY A 83 20.34 -7.82 -9.50
N LYS A 84 21.13 -7.37 -8.52
CA LYS A 84 20.92 -7.70 -7.11
C LYS A 84 19.69 -6.98 -6.55
N THR A 85 18.87 -7.70 -5.80
CA THR A 85 17.80 -7.10 -4.98
C THR A 85 18.43 -6.30 -3.84
N ILE A 86 18.19 -5.00 -3.82
CA ILE A 86 18.71 -4.06 -2.80
C ILE A 86 17.68 -3.72 -1.72
N ALA A 87 16.40 -3.94 -1.99
CA ALA A 87 15.32 -3.80 -1.02
C ALA A 87 14.15 -4.69 -1.40
N ALA A 88 13.44 -5.18 -0.39
CA ALA A 88 12.17 -5.88 -0.56
C ALA A 88 11.23 -5.50 0.61
N THR A 89 9.93 -5.49 0.34
CA THR A 89 8.90 -5.29 1.38
C THR A 89 9.00 -6.39 2.43
N SER A 90 8.98 -6.01 3.70
CA SER A 90 9.08 -6.92 4.85
C SER A 90 8.56 -6.23 6.11
N SER A 91 8.43 -6.97 7.21
CA SER A 91 8.02 -6.44 8.53
C SER A 91 8.98 -5.38 9.10
N SER A 92 10.17 -5.18 8.51
CA SER A 92 11.10 -4.11 8.89
C SER A 92 10.67 -2.73 8.39
N TRP A 93 9.76 -2.66 7.42
CA TRP A 93 9.22 -1.40 6.92
C TRP A 93 8.38 -0.72 7.98
N LYS A 94 8.38 0.61 7.97
CA LYS A 94 7.50 1.42 8.81
C LYS A 94 6.19 1.68 8.10
N ALA A 95 5.09 1.59 8.83
CA ALA A 95 3.74 1.84 8.35
C ALA A 95 3.09 3.00 9.10
N ARG A 96 2.24 3.76 8.40
CA ARG A 96 1.33 4.76 8.97
C ARG A 96 0.05 4.83 8.16
N THR A 97 -1.06 4.54 8.81
CA THR A 97 -2.40 4.66 8.23
C THR A 97 -2.82 6.13 8.14
N LEU A 98 -3.28 6.55 6.96
CA LEU A 98 -3.85 7.89 6.71
C LEU A 98 -5.37 7.86 6.65
N ASN A 99 -5.96 6.79 6.13
CA ASN A 99 -7.41 6.60 6.12
C ASN A 99 -7.73 5.26 6.77
N LYS A 100 -8.66 5.27 7.72
CA LYS A 100 -9.28 4.07 8.27
C LYS A 100 -10.79 4.16 8.13
N ALA A 101 -11.41 3.22 7.42
CA ALA A 101 -12.85 3.15 7.27
C ALA A 101 -13.27 1.73 6.85
N PRO A 102 -14.45 1.25 7.27
CA PRO A 102 -15.28 1.83 8.32
C PRO A 102 -14.62 1.75 9.71
N LEU A 103 -14.98 2.64 10.64
CA LEU A 103 -14.59 2.52 12.07
C LEU A 103 -15.55 1.63 12.87
N ASN A 104 -16.64 1.20 12.23
CA ASN A 104 -17.70 0.37 12.77
C ASN A 104 -18.09 -0.66 11.70
N PRO A 105 -17.29 -1.74 11.53
CA PRO A 105 -17.42 -2.70 10.42
C PRO A 105 -18.81 -3.32 10.26
N GLU A 106 -19.61 -3.38 11.33
CA GLU A 106 -21.00 -3.84 11.29
C GLU A 106 -21.90 -2.96 10.39
N CYS A 107 -21.47 -1.76 10.00
CA CYS A 107 -22.18 -0.90 9.06
C CYS A 107 -22.19 -1.43 7.61
N VAL A 108 -21.46 -2.52 7.32
CA VAL A 108 -21.32 -3.09 5.98
C VAL A 108 -22.66 -3.42 5.31
N THR A 109 -23.73 -3.66 6.08
CA THR A 109 -25.08 -3.93 5.55
C THR A 109 -25.96 -2.69 5.45
N SER A 110 -25.44 -1.48 5.74
CA SER A 110 -26.21 -0.25 5.71
C SER A 110 -26.69 0.08 4.30
N SER A 111 -27.94 0.55 4.17
CA SER A 111 -28.47 1.13 2.94
C SER A 111 -28.09 2.61 2.74
N ASN A 112 -27.41 3.22 3.71
CA ASN A 112 -26.89 4.59 3.66
C ASN A 112 -25.47 4.68 4.26
N PRO A 113 -24.50 3.95 3.69
CA PRO A 113 -23.20 3.73 4.33
C PRO A 113 -22.38 5.00 4.49
N VAL A 114 -22.55 6.03 3.65
CA VAL A 114 -21.83 7.31 3.82
C VAL A 114 -22.19 8.00 5.14
N ALA A 115 -23.42 7.85 5.62
CA ALA A 115 -23.86 8.42 6.90
C ALA A 115 -23.56 7.49 8.08
N ASP A 116 -23.70 6.17 7.87
CA ASP A 116 -23.66 5.19 8.96
C ASP A 116 -22.26 4.62 9.22
N CYS A 117 -21.45 4.47 8.17
CA CYS A 117 -20.07 4.05 8.27
C CYS A 117 -19.19 5.25 8.58
N LYS A 118 -18.52 5.20 9.72
CA LYS A 118 -17.61 6.25 10.18
C LYS A 118 -16.25 6.06 9.52
N SER A 119 -15.53 7.15 9.31
CA SER A 119 -14.15 7.11 8.83
C SER A 119 -13.24 8.02 9.65
N SER A 120 -11.95 7.70 9.65
CA SER A 120 -10.90 8.54 10.22
C SER A 120 -9.88 8.90 9.14
N ASN A 121 -9.54 10.18 9.07
CA ASN A 121 -8.54 10.70 8.16
C ASN A 121 -7.44 11.41 8.94
N THR A 122 -6.20 11.03 8.69
CA THR A 122 -4.99 11.69 9.18
C THR A 122 -4.31 12.38 8.00
N PRO A 123 -3.95 13.67 8.10
CA PRO A 123 -3.23 14.35 7.03
C PRO A 123 -1.92 13.64 6.68
N GLU A 124 -1.60 13.57 5.38
CA GLU A 124 -0.32 13.07 4.90
C GLU A 124 0.82 13.92 5.49
N PRO A 125 1.79 13.32 6.22
CA PRO A 125 2.88 14.10 6.80
C PRO A 125 3.77 14.69 5.71
N ALA A 126 4.00 16.00 5.76
CA ALA A 126 4.92 16.65 4.83
C ALA A 126 6.30 15.99 4.85
N ASN A 127 6.89 15.80 3.67
CA ASN A 127 8.23 15.25 3.50
C ASN A 127 8.43 13.83 4.05
N TRP A 128 7.37 13.04 4.27
CA TRP A 128 7.48 11.70 4.85
C TRP A 128 8.40 10.78 4.03
N SER A 129 8.52 10.91 2.72
CA SER A 129 9.38 10.06 1.91
C SER A 129 10.81 10.58 1.73
N LYS A 130 11.20 11.71 2.36
CA LYS A 130 12.56 12.26 2.29
C LYS A 130 13.57 11.47 3.14
N THR A 131 14.84 11.56 2.75
CA THR A 131 15.96 11.06 3.55
C THR A 131 15.97 11.73 4.92
N GLY A 132 16.14 10.93 5.99
CA GLY A 132 16.15 11.42 7.38
C GLY A 132 14.77 11.73 7.98
N ALA A 133 13.67 11.44 7.27
CA ALA A 133 12.33 11.69 7.79
C ALA A 133 12.04 10.87 9.06
N SER A 134 11.42 11.52 10.05
CA SER A 134 11.13 10.91 11.35
C SER A 134 10.13 9.76 11.25
N ASN A 135 10.39 8.69 12.01
CA ASN A 135 9.46 7.57 12.23
C ASN A 135 8.52 7.79 13.43
N SER A 136 8.49 8.99 14.03
CA SER A 136 7.62 9.26 15.17
C SER A 136 6.14 9.07 14.80
N GLY A 137 5.44 8.23 15.55
CA GLY A 137 4.05 7.85 15.28
C GLY A 137 3.88 6.85 14.13
N TRP A 138 4.95 6.17 13.69
CA TRP A 138 4.89 5.06 12.73
C TRP A 138 5.12 3.73 13.45
N THR A 139 4.37 2.71 13.07
CA THR A 139 4.55 1.33 13.54
C THR A 139 5.36 0.53 12.52
N ASN A 140 5.66 -0.72 12.82
CA ASN A 140 6.15 -1.64 11.78
C ASN A 140 4.97 -2.06 10.90
N ALA A 141 5.26 -2.35 9.63
CA ALA A 141 4.30 -2.95 8.72
C ALA A 141 4.00 -4.39 9.14
N THR A 142 2.74 -4.79 8.99
CA THR A 142 2.31 -6.18 9.23
C THR A 142 2.55 -6.99 7.97
N VAL A 143 3.03 -8.22 8.11
CA VAL A 143 3.18 -9.16 7.00
C VAL A 143 1.91 -10.01 6.91
N TYR A 144 1.39 -10.12 5.70
CA TYR A 144 0.25 -10.98 5.38
C TYR A 144 0.68 -12.04 4.35
N THR A 145 -0.05 -13.13 4.33
CA THR A 145 0.08 -14.22 3.36
C THR A 145 -0.58 -13.84 2.03
N PRO A 146 -0.18 -14.47 0.91
CA PRO A 146 -0.91 -14.32 -0.35
C PRO A 146 -2.40 -14.68 -0.25
N GLU A 147 -2.75 -15.65 0.60
CA GLU A 147 -4.13 -16.06 0.81
C GLU A 147 -4.95 -15.02 1.58
N GLU A 148 -4.37 -14.41 2.62
CA GLU A 148 -5.04 -13.33 3.38
C GLU A 148 -5.32 -12.10 2.51
N VAL A 149 -4.42 -11.78 1.58
CA VAL A 149 -4.55 -10.64 0.63
C VAL A 149 -5.34 -11.01 -0.64
N GLY A 150 -5.70 -12.28 -0.82
CA GLY A 150 -6.30 -12.75 -2.06
C GLY A 150 -5.43 -12.45 -3.31
N ALA A 151 -4.11 -12.54 -3.18
CA ALA A 151 -3.15 -12.13 -4.21
C ALA A 151 -3.37 -12.89 -5.53
N LYS A 152 -3.51 -12.14 -6.63
CA LYS A 152 -3.93 -12.66 -7.94
C LYS A 152 -3.37 -11.84 -9.10
N ASP A 153 -3.68 -12.28 -10.31
CA ASP A 153 -3.34 -11.60 -11.56
C ASP A 153 -1.86 -11.20 -11.65
N GLY A 154 -1.57 -9.89 -11.67
CA GLY A 154 -0.21 -9.36 -11.80
C GLY A 154 0.78 -9.93 -10.79
N TYR A 155 0.33 -10.31 -9.59
CA TYR A 155 1.18 -10.86 -8.54
C TYR A 155 2.01 -12.06 -9.03
N ASN A 156 1.37 -12.98 -9.78
CA ASN A 156 1.98 -14.22 -10.25
C ASN A 156 2.90 -14.04 -11.48
N THR A 157 2.91 -12.84 -12.07
CA THR A 157 3.77 -12.53 -13.23
C THR A 157 5.20 -12.14 -12.82
N ILE A 158 5.41 -11.85 -11.52
CA ILE A 158 6.70 -11.43 -10.97
C ILE A 158 7.33 -12.61 -10.20
N THR A 159 8.57 -12.97 -10.56
CA THR A 159 9.39 -13.83 -9.69
C THR A 159 9.90 -13.02 -8.51
N TRP A 160 9.22 -13.17 -7.38
CA TRP A 160 9.56 -12.47 -6.14
C TRP A 160 10.83 -13.01 -5.50
N SER A 161 11.65 -12.10 -4.97
CA SER A 161 12.71 -12.45 -4.03
C SER A 161 12.09 -13.19 -2.83
N PRO A 162 12.76 -14.22 -2.28
CA PRO A 162 12.29 -14.90 -1.06
C PRO A 162 12.08 -13.94 0.15
N ASN A 163 12.78 -12.80 0.12
CA ASN A 163 12.72 -11.76 1.14
C ASN A 163 11.55 -10.79 0.94
N ALA A 164 10.90 -10.77 -0.23
CA ALA A 164 9.74 -9.93 -0.48
C ALA A 164 8.51 -10.56 0.19
N LYS A 165 7.81 -9.75 0.97
CA LYS A 165 6.58 -10.12 1.67
C LYS A 165 5.48 -9.14 1.26
N LEU A 166 4.25 -9.63 1.22
CA LEU A 166 3.07 -8.76 1.22
C LEU A 166 3.00 -8.08 2.59
N ILE A 167 2.90 -6.76 2.57
CA ILE A 167 2.82 -5.95 3.79
C ILE A 167 1.69 -4.93 3.68
N TRP A 168 1.16 -4.54 4.84
CA TRP A 168 0.16 -3.48 4.95
C TRP A 168 0.28 -2.73 6.28
N GLY A 169 -0.75 -1.94 6.60
CA GLY A 169 -1.01 -1.41 7.93
C GLY A 169 -1.32 -2.51 8.95
N SER A 170 -1.83 -2.10 10.11
CA SER A 170 -2.20 -3.03 11.18
C SER A 170 -3.43 -3.87 10.87
N ASP A 171 -4.23 -3.43 9.89
CA ASP A 171 -5.54 -3.97 9.58
C ASP A 171 -5.69 -4.02 8.07
N LEU A 172 -5.82 -5.22 7.51
CA LEU A 172 -5.81 -5.42 6.07
C LEU A 172 -7.05 -4.82 5.39
N GLU A 173 -8.19 -4.86 6.08
CA GLU A 173 -9.49 -4.48 5.54
C GLU A 173 -9.84 -3.02 5.84
N LEU A 174 -9.46 -2.51 7.01
CA LEU A 174 -9.93 -1.17 7.42
C LEU A 174 -8.93 -0.05 7.12
N ASP A 175 -7.64 -0.36 6.93
CA ASP A 175 -6.61 0.66 6.68
C ASP A 175 -6.52 1.01 5.17
N ASN A 176 -7.49 1.75 4.64
CA ASN A 176 -7.64 1.99 3.20
C ASN A 176 -6.54 2.84 2.54
N THR A 177 -5.77 3.60 3.31
CA THR A 177 -4.60 4.32 2.78
C THR A 177 -3.46 4.22 3.77
N VAL A 178 -2.34 3.63 3.34
CA VAL A 178 -1.18 3.38 4.18
C VAL A 178 0.07 3.96 3.53
N LEU A 179 0.87 4.67 4.32
CA LEU A 179 2.24 5.01 3.96
C LEU A 179 3.19 3.95 4.50
N LEU A 180 4.07 3.45 3.65
CA LEU A 180 5.07 2.45 3.96
C LEU A 180 6.45 3.00 3.63
N ARG A 181 7.44 2.82 4.52
CA ARG A 181 8.77 3.40 4.32
C ARG A 181 9.90 2.50 4.83
N THR A 182 11.01 2.47 4.08
CA THR A 182 12.27 1.89 4.52
C THR A 182 13.47 2.75 4.11
N SER A 183 14.63 2.48 4.70
CA SER A 183 15.90 3.10 4.34
C SER A 183 16.93 2.04 3.96
N VAL A 184 17.69 2.29 2.89
CA VAL A 184 18.71 1.39 2.36
C VAL A 184 20.04 2.12 2.35
N LYS A 185 21.04 1.53 3.00
CA LYS A 185 22.42 2.07 3.02
C LYS A 185 23.11 1.80 1.69
N ALA A 186 24.20 2.51 1.42
CA ALA A 186 25.06 2.17 0.29
C ALA A 186 25.55 0.71 0.40
N PRO A 187 25.73 -0.01 -0.73
CA PRO A 187 26.27 -1.37 -0.77
C PRO A 187 27.65 -1.53 -0.13
#